data_AF-A0A7J9HY42-F1
#
_entry.id   AF-A0A7J9HY42-F1
#
_cell.length_a   1.000
_cell.length_b   1.000
_cell.length_c   1.000
_cell.angle_alpha   90.00
_cell.angle_beta   90.00
_cell.angle_gamma   90.00
#
_symmetry.space_group_name_H-M   'P 1'
#
loop_
_entity.id
_entity.type
_entity.pdbx_description
1 polymer ?
#
loop_
_entity_poly.entity_id
_entity_poly.type
_entity_poly.pdbx_seq_one_letter_code
_entity_poly.pdbx_strand_id
1 'polypeptide(L)'
;MAESNWVIEVNRKLENMVDTEAEKEHWMKQSIYRVPAAIAELNKKAYMPQVVSFGPYHHGEDRVKPMEDHKKRALLHFLRRSNKPLDLFVESLNRDLQKLKECYDLLDPIWQDDDKFLQLMIVDGCFMLEILRSATHTMDDYAPNDPIFSNHGKIHVMPFIKRDMLMLENQLPIPVLYSLVAVDSNGTK
;
A
#
# COMPACT_ATOMS: atom_id res chain seq x y z
N MET A 1 29.43 15.91 -37.90
CA MET A 1 28.54 16.49 -36.86
C MET A 1 28.16 15.34 -35.96
N ALA A 2 28.50 15.39 -34.66
CA ALA A 2 28.10 14.35 -33.72
C ALA A 2 26.56 14.34 -33.63
N GLU A 3 25.92 13.18 -33.78
CA GLU A 3 24.49 13.07 -33.55
C GLU A 3 24.16 13.51 -32.12
N SER A 4 23.09 14.29 -32.00
CA SER A 4 22.60 14.78 -30.72
C SER A 4 22.22 13.61 -29.82
N ASN A 5 22.59 13.65 -28.53
CA ASN A 5 22.35 12.57 -27.56
C ASN A 5 20.87 12.15 -27.49
N TRP A 6 19.93 13.11 -27.63
CA TRP A 6 18.50 12.80 -27.64
C TRP A 6 18.07 12.04 -28.91
N VAL A 7 18.72 12.27 -30.06
CA VAL A 7 18.42 11.57 -31.32
C VAL A 7 18.84 10.11 -31.20
N ILE A 8 20.03 9.84 -30.64
CA ILE A 8 20.52 8.49 -30.37
C ILE A 8 19.57 7.76 -29.40
N GLU A 9 19.13 8.44 -28.34
CA GLU A 9 18.19 7.84 -27.38
C GLU A 9 16.83 7.50 -28.02
N VAL A 10 16.27 8.40 -28.83
CA VAL A 10 14.99 8.18 -29.51
C VAL A 10 15.09 7.07 -30.55
N ASN A 11 16.15 7.05 -31.36
CA ASN A 11 16.37 5.98 -32.34
C ASN A 11 16.50 4.62 -31.65
N ARG A 12 17.26 4.54 -30.56
CA ARG A 12 17.36 3.33 -29.74
C ARG A 12 16.00 2.92 -29.17
N LYS A 13 15.15 3.86 -28.75
CA LYS A 13 13.79 3.56 -28.25
C LYS A 13 12.87 3.06 -29.37
N LEU A 14 12.98 3.61 -30.58
CA LEU A 14 12.23 3.14 -31.75
C LEU A 14 12.63 1.72 -32.15
N GLU A 15 13.93 1.41 -32.13
CA GLU A 15 14.44 0.05 -32.39
C GLU A 15 13.98 -0.97 -31.34
N ASN A 16 13.82 -0.53 -30.09
CA ASN A 16 13.38 -1.37 -28.96
C ASN A 16 11.89 -1.19 -28.64
N MET A 17 11.10 -0.61 -29.53
CA MET A 17 9.68 -0.36 -29.29
C MET A 17 8.97 -1.71 -29.21
N VAL A 18 8.37 -1.99 -28.06
CA VAL A 18 7.58 -3.20 -27.84
C VAL A 18 6.35 -3.16 -28.73
N ASP A 19 5.85 -4.32 -29.15
CA ASP A 19 4.62 -4.34 -29.93
C ASP A 19 3.43 -3.80 -29.11
N THR A 20 2.36 -3.45 -29.83
CA THR A 20 1.18 -2.82 -29.22
C THR A 20 0.48 -3.70 -28.19
N GLU A 21 0.64 -5.03 -28.25
CA GLU A 21 0.01 -5.93 -27.28
C GLU A 21 0.83 -5.98 -25.98
N ALA A 22 2.16 -6.01 -26.07
CA ALA A 22 3.05 -5.90 -24.92
C ALA A 22 2.94 -4.52 -24.23
N GLU A 23 2.78 -3.45 -25.00
CA GLU A 23 2.52 -2.11 -24.46
C GLU A 23 1.18 -2.09 -23.70
N LYS A 24 0.13 -2.64 -24.29
CA LYS A 24 -1.19 -2.76 -23.63
C LYS A 24 -1.13 -3.61 -22.37
N GLU A 25 -0.41 -4.74 -22.38
CA GLU A 25 -0.19 -5.56 -21.20
C GLU A 25 0.54 -4.78 -20.10
N HIS A 26 1.54 -3.97 -20.46
CA HIS A 26 2.24 -3.12 -19.51
C HIS A 26 1.29 -2.12 -18.83
N TRP A 27 0.46 -1.41 -19.61
CA TRP A 27 -0.50 -0.44 -19.07
C TRP A 27 -1.60 -1.08 -18.23
N MET A 28 -1.97 -2.34 -18.49
CA MET A 28 -2.96 -3.06 -17.68
C MET A 28 -2.45 -3.45 -16.28
N LYS A 29 -1.14 -3.40 -16.03
CA LYS A 29 -0.57 -3.69 -14.71
C LYS A 29 -0.79 -2.58 -13.70
N GLN A 30 -0.88 -1.33 -14.17
CA GLN A 30 -1.07 -0.16 -13.33
C GLN A 30 -2.51 -0.09 -12.83
N SER A 31 -2.67 0.07 -11.52
CA SER A 31 -3.98 0.14 -10.86
C SER A 31 -4.08 1.22 -9.79
N ILE A 32 -2.96 1.84 -9.42
CA ILE A 32 -2.86 2.91 -8.43
C ILE A 32 -2.17 4.10 -9.09
N TYR A 33 -2.94 5.16 -9.27
CA TYR A 33 -2.53 6.32 -10.07
C TYR A 33 -2.34 7.55 -9.20
N ARG A 34 -1.35 8.38 -9.56
CA ARG A 34 -1.22 9.74 -9.02
C ARG A 34 -2.34 10.61 -9.57
N VAL A 35 -2.98 11.38 -8.70
CA VAL A 35 -3.99 12.36 -9.09
C VAL A 35 -3.28 13.49 -9.85
N PRO A 36 -3.74 13.86 -11.06
CA PRO A 36 -3.16 14.98 -11.79
C PRO A 36 -3.10 16.25 -10.95
N ALA A 37 -1.96 16.93 -10.96
CA ALA A 37 -1.72 18.11 -10.12
C ALA A 37 -2.83 19.18 -10.28
N ALA A 38 -3.29 19.42 -11.51
CA ALA A 38 -4.37 20.35 -11.80
C ALA A 38 -5.68 20.00 -11.06
N ILE A 39 -5.97 18.72 -10.83
CA ILE A 39 -7.16 18.27 -10.09
C ILE A 39 -6.90 18.36 -8.58
N ALA A 40 -5.74 17.90 -8.13
CA ALA A 40 -5.35 17.93 -6.73
C ALA A 40 -5.32 19.37 -6.17
N GLU A 41 -4.90 20.35 -6.96
CA GLU A 41 -4.84 21.76 -6.58
C GLU A 41 -6.20 22.41 -6.37
N LEU A 42 -7.25 21.96 -7.09
CA LEU A 42 -8.61 22.47 -6.91
C LEU A 42 -9.16 22.15 -5.52
N ASN A 43 -8.79 21.00 -4.95
CA ASN A 43 -9.17 20.63 -3.60
C ASN A 43 -8.18 19.65 -2.95
N LYS A 44 -7.06 20.19 -2.45
CA LYS A 44 -6.00 19.39 -1.83
C LYS A 44 -6.50 18.45 -0.71
N LYS A 45 -7.48 18.90 0.07
CA LYS A 45 -8.05 18.12 1.18
C LYS A 45 -8.88 16.91 0.72
N ALA A 46 -9.36 16.90 -0.52
CA ALA A 46 -10.11 15.77 -1.07
C ALA A 46 -9.21 14.63 -1.56
N TYR A 47 -7.94 14.93 -1.87
CA TYR A 47 -7.01 13.98 -2.49
C TYR A 47 -5.82 13.61 -1.60
N MET A 48 -5.65 14.27 -0.45
CA MET A 48 -4.53 14.01 0.48
C MET A 48 -5.03 13.39 1.78
N PRO A 49 -4.47 12.24 2.23
CA PRO A 49 -4.79 11.66 3.53
C PRO A 49 -4.37 12.60 4.65
N GLN A 50 -5.14 12.58 5.75
CA GLN A 50 -4.96 13.51 6.87
C GLN A 50 -4.54 12.82 8.15
N VAL A 51 -4.88 11.53 8.32
CA VAL A 51 -4.69 10.77 9.55
C VAL A 51 -3.84 9.54 9.31
N VAL A 52 -3.99 8.86 8.17
CA VAL A 52 -3.25 7.63 7.87
C VAL A 52 -2.91 7.52 6.40
N SER A 53 -1.66 7.20 6.09
CA SER A 53 -1.25 6.78 4.76
C SER A 53 -1.36 5.28 4.57
N PHE A 54 -1.59 4.83 3.35
CA PHE A 54 -1.46 3.44 2.92
C PHE A 54 -0.68 3.43 1.60
N GLY A 55 0.39 2.63 1.57
CA GLY A 55 1.27 2.56 0.44
C GLY A 55 2.23 3.76 0.33
N PRO A 56 2.95 3.84 -0.80
CA PRO A 56 4.17 4.62 -0.92
C PRO A 56 3.97 6.12 -1.08
N TYR A 57 2.87 6.59 -1.66
CA TYR A 57 2.71 7.98 -2.11
C TYR A 57 2.66 9.02 -0.99
N HIS A 58 2.08 8.67 0.15
CA HIS A 58 1.94 9.56 1.30
C HIS A 58 2.76 9.09 2.51
N HIS A 59 3.62 8.09 2.33
CA HIS A 59 4.39 7.55 3.43
C HIS A 59 5.43 8.58 3.93
N GLY A 60 5.56 8.68 5.25
CA GLY A 60 6.56 9.52 5.91
C GLY A 60 6.19 11.00 6.05
N GLU A 61 5.06 11.45 5.52
CA GLU A 61 4.62 12.84 5.69
C GLU A 61 4.22 13.13 7.14
N ASP A 62 4.58 14.31 7.66
CA ASP A 62 4.43 14.66 9.08
C ASP A 62 3.00 14.51 9.61
N ARG A 63 1.99 14.73 8.76
CA ARG A 63 0.57 14.66 9.12
C ARG A 63 0.07 13.24 9.39
N VAL A 64 0.63 12.23 8.72
CA VAL A 64 0.20 10.82 8.83
C VAL A 64 1.16 9.98 9.68
N LYS A 65 2.38 10.49 9.89
CA LYS A 65 3.42 9.88 10.72
C LYS A 65 2.95 9.42 12.11
N PRO A 66 2.05 10.13 12.84
CA PRO A 66 1.57 9.66 14.14
C PRO A 66 0.89 8.29 14.10
N MET A 67 0.32 7.89 12.95
CA MET A 67 -0.36 6.59 12.82
C MET A 67 0.61 5.41 12.66
N GLU A 68 1.87 5.65 12.28
CA GLU A 68 2.84 4.57 11.99
C GLU A 68 3.08 3.65 13.19
N ASP A 69 3.08 4.18 14.41
CA ASP A 69 3.24 3.36 15.62
C ASP A 69 2.01 2.48 15.90
N HIS A 70 0.81 2.96 15.54
CA HIS A 70 -0.41 2.17 15.63
C HIS A 70 -0.46 1.06 14.58
N LYS A 71 0.05 1.30 13.36
CA LYS A 71 0.19 0.27 12.33
C LYS A 71 1.15 -0.84 12.77
N LYS A 72 2.32 -0.48 13.31
CA LYS A 72 3.28 -1.46 13.85
C LYS A 72 2.67 -2.27 15.00
N ARG A 73 1.92 -1.63 15.89
CA ARG A 73 1.20 -2.34 16.96
C ARG A 73 0.16 -3.30 16.39
N ALA A 74 -0.59 -2.89 15.38
CA ALA A 74 -1.57 -3.72 14.72
C ALA A 74 -0.93 -4.94 14.01
N LEU A 75 0.24 -4.77 13.39
CA LEU A 75 1.04 -5.88 12.87
C LEU A 75 1.38 -6.91 13.97
N LEU A 76 1.77 -6.47 15.16
CA LEU A 76 2.06 -7.39 16.27
C LEU A 76 0.82 -8.16 16.72
N HIS A 77 -0.35 -7.50 16.82
CA HIS A 77 -1.62 -8.18 17.11
C HIS A 77 -1.99 -9.18 16.02
N PHE A 78 -1.84 -8.78 14.75
CA PHE A 78 -2.09 -9.63 13.60
C PHE A 78 -1.24 -10.90 13.63
N LEU A 79 0.08 -10.77 13.81
CA LEU A 79 1.02 -11.89 13.87
C LEU A 79 0.78 -12.79 15.10
N ARG A 80 0.45 -12.19 16.25
CA ARG A 80 0.12 -12.96 17.46
C ARG A 80 -1.11 -13.85 17.24
N ARG A 81 -2.16 -13.33 16.58
CA ARG A 81 -3.37 -14.10 16.27
C ARG A 81 -3.14 -15.13 15.18
N SER A 82 -2.38 -14.81 14.14
CA SER A 82 -2.07 -15.78 13.07
C SER A 82 -1.23 -16.95 13.59
N ASN A 83 -0.42 -16.72 14.63
CA ASN A 83 0.54 -17.68 15.17
C ASN A 83 1.48 -18.24 14.06
N LYS A 84 1.82 -17.38 13.10
CA LYS A 84 2.76 -17.66 12.00
C LYS A 84 3.98 -16.74 12.13
N PRO A 85 5.19 -17.21 11.80
CA PRO A 85 6.36 -16.35 11.73
C PRO A 85 6.20 -15.30 10.62
N LEU A 86 6.77 -14.11 10.84
CA LEU A 86 6.74 -12.99 9.88
C LEU A 86 7.31 -13.39 8.50
N ASP A 87 8.33 -14.26 8.50
CA ASP A 87 9.03 -14.69 7.28
C ASP A 87 8.08 -15.29 6.24
N LEU A 88 7.03 -16.02 6.67
CA LEU A 88 6.04 -16.58 5.73
C LEU A 88 5.24 -15.50 5.01
N PHE A 89 4.97 -14.37 5.68
CA PHE A 89 4.28 -13.24 5.04
C PHE A 89 5.21 -12.51 4.08
N VAL A 90 6.47 -12.31 4.47
CA VAL A 90 7.51 -11.72 3.61
C VAL A 90 7.70 -12.56 2.35
N GLU A 91 7.94 -13.86 2.50
CA GLU A 91 8.05 -14.81 1.38
C GLU A 91 6.82 -14.80 0.48
N SER A 92 5.62 -14.65 1.06
CA SER A 92 4.38 -14.63 0.30
C SER A 92 4.29 -13.43 -0.63
N LEU A 93 4.57 -12.23 -0.13
CA LEU A 93 4.56 -11.01 -0.96
C LEU A 93 5.75 -10.95 -1.91
N ASN A 94 6.91 -11.47 -1.50
CA ASN A 94 8.13 -11.44 -2.31
C ASN A 94 7.94 -12.16 -3.66
N ARG A 95 7.11 -13.22 -3.73
CA ARG A 95 6.80 -13.92 -4.97
C ARG A 95 6.20 -13.05 -6.06
N ASP A 96 5.46 -12.00 -5.69
CA ASP A 96 4.79 -11.08 -6.60
C ASP A 96 5.32 -9.65 -6.51
N LEU A 97 6.49 -9.44 -5.88
CA LEU A 97 7.04 -8.11 -5.56
C LEU A 97 7.05 -7.16 -6.76
N GLN A 98 7.57 -7.62 -7.90
CA GLN A 98 7.63 -6.80 -9.10
C GLN A 98 6.24 -6.40 -9.59
N LYS A 99 5.26 -7.31 -9.55
CA LYS A 99 3.86 -7.01 -9.94
C LYS A 99 3.22 -6.00 -8.98
N LEU A 100 3.53 -6.11 -7.67
CA LEU A 100 3.05 -5.15 -6.67
C LEU A 100 3.61 -3.75 -6.92
N LYS A 101 4.89 -3.63 -7.29
CA LYS A 101 5.49 -2.35 -7.69
C LYS A 101 4.89 -1.81 -8.98
N GLU A 102 4.64 -2.68 -9.96
CA GLU A 102 4.04 -2.32 -11.26
C GLU A 102 2.57 -1.86 -11.17
N CYS A 103 1.91 -2.08 -10.02
CA CYS A 103 0.59 -1.51 -9.75
C CYS A 103 0.63 0.02 -9.61
N TYR A 104 1.79 0.61 -9.29
CA TYR A 104 1.99 2.04 -9.10
C TYR A 104 2.54 2.69 -10.38
N ASP A 105 1.95 3.80 -10.81
CA ASP A 105 2.34 4.52 -12.04
C ASP A 105 3.66 5.30 -11.91
N LEU A 106 3.91 5.97 -10.79
CA LEU A 106 5.07 6.84 -10.55
C LEU A 106 5.66 6.61 -9.15
N LEU A 107 6.27 5.44 -8.96
CA LEU A 107 6.86 5.05 -7.70
C LEU A 107 8.22 5.74 -7.46
N ASP A 108 8.38 6.42 -6.31
CA ASP A 108 9.63 7.09 -5.93
C ASP A 108 10.82 6.11 -5.87
N PRO A 109 12.04 6.51 -6.31
CA PRO A 109 13.23 5.66 -6.26
C PRO A 109 13.54 5.03 -4.90
N ILE A 110 13.13 5.63 -3.77
CA ILE A 110 13.31 5.03 -2.43
C ILE A 110 12.66 3.65 -2.31
N TRP A 111 11.58 3.41 -3.06
CA TRP A 111 10.80 2.17 -3.06
C TRP A 111 11.33 1.12 -4.03
N GLN A 112 12.43 1.40 -4.72
CA GLN A 112 13.18 0.37 -5.45
C GLN A 112 13.92 -0.57 -4.49
N ASP A 113 14.12 -0.15 -3.24
CA ASP A 113 14.56 -1.00 -2.13
C ASP A 113 13.45 -2.01 -1.78
N ASP A 114 13.68 -3.28 -2.15
CA ASP A 114 12.74 -4.39 -1.99
C ASP A 114 12.33 -4.60 -0.53
N ASP A 115 13.28 -4.52 0.41
CA ASP A 115 13.03 -4.75 1.83
C ASP A 115 12.14 -3.64 2.40
N LYS A 116 12.42 -2.37 2.06
CA LYS A 116 11.57 -1.25 2.48
C LYS A 116 10.17 -1.33 1.91
N PHE A 117 10.05 -1.71 0.63
CA PHE A 117 8.74 -1.83 -0.02
C PHE A 117 7.92 -2.97 0.61
N LEU A 118 8.52 -4.14 0.82
CA LEU A 118 7.86 -5.28 1.48
C LEU A 118 7.44 -4.92 2.90
N GLN A 119 8.32 -4.27 3.67
CA GLN A 119 7.99 -3.80 5.02
C GLN A 119 6.76 -2.89 5.01
N LEU A 120 6.71 -1.92 4.09
CA LEU A 120 5.58 -1.00 3.93
C LEU A 120 4.30 -1.77 3.62
N MET A 121 4.33 -2.65 2.61
CA MET A 121 3.15 -3.42 2.18
C MET A 121 2.60 -4.30 3.30
N ILE A 122 3.46 -4.94 4.08
CA ILE A 122 3.04 -5.81 5.19
C ILE A 122 2.45 -4.99 6.33
N VAL A 123 3.12 -3.92 6.77
CA VAL A 123 2.64 -3.08 7.88
C VAL A 123 1.28 -2.46 7.53
N ASP A 124 1.18 -1.85 6.35
CA ASP A 124 -0.04 -1.19 5.90
C ASP A 124 -1.15 -2.19 5.58
N GLY A 125 -0.82 -3.32 4.96
CA GLY A 125 -1.76 -4.39 4.64
C GLY A 125 -2.35 -5.05 5.88
N CYS A 126 -1.51 -5.37 6.88
CA CYS A 126 -1.99 -5.86 8.16
C CYS A 126 -2.90 -4.82 8.84
N PHE A 127 -2.51 -3.54 8.89
CA PHE A 127 -3.36 -2.51 9.49
C PHE A 127 -4.73 -2.40 8.79
N MET A 128 -4.75 -2.47 7.46
CA MET A 128 -5.99 -2.46 6.68
C MET A 128 -6.88 -3.67 7.01
N LEU A 129 -6.30 -4.88 7.07
CA LEU A 129 -7.02 -6.10 7.47
C LEU A 129 -7.58 -5.99 8.89
N GLU A 130 -6.85 -5.34 9.80
CA GLU A 130 -7.29 -5.12 11.17
C GLU A 130 -8.52 -4.23 11.25
N ILE A 131 -8.55 -3.16 10.46
CA ILE A 131 -9.71 -2.28 10.33
C ILE A 131 -10.92 -3.03 9.76
N LEU A 132 -10.70 -3.88 8.74
CA LEU A 132 -11.77 -4.67 8.13
C LEU A 132 -12.36 -5.70 9.12
N ARG A 133 -11.52 -6.41 9.88
CA ARG A 133 -11.94 -7.36 10.91
C ARG A 133 -12.62 -6.69 12.09
N SER A 134 -12.17 -5.49 12.46
CA SER A 134 -12.86 -4.68 13.47
C SER A 134 -14.29 -4.30 13.05
N ALA A 135 -14.58 -4.20 11.75
CA ALA A 135 -15.93 -3.93 11.25
C ALA A 135 -16.85 -5.15 11.29
N THR A 136 -16.28 -6.36 11.29
CA THR A 136 -17.02 -7.63 11.35
C THR A 136 -17.13 -8.21 12.77
N HIS A 137 -16.68 -7.48 13.79
CA HIS A 137 -16.65 -7.92 15.19
C HIS A 137 -15.88 -9.23 15.42
N THR A 138 -14.80 -9.44 14.66
CA THR A 138 -13.97 -10.65 14.72
C THR A 138 -12.71 -10.47 15.58
N MET A 139 -12.68 -9.46 16.45
CA MET A 139 -11.50 -9.06 17.23
C MET A 139 -11.84 -8.63 18.65
N ASP A 140 -11.25 -9.32 19.63
CA ASP A 140 -11.48 -9.07 21.06
C ASP A 140 -10.17 -8.96 21.89
N ASP A 141 -8.99 -8.95 21.26
CA ASP A 141 -7.68 -8.96 21.94
C ASP A 141 -7.01 -7.57 22.04
N TYR A 142 -7.66 -6.51 21.57
CA TYR A 142 -7.23 -5.14 21.84
C TYR A 142 -7.69 -4.69 23.22
N ALA A 143 -6.85 -3.89 23.89
CA ALA A 143 -7.19 -3.36 25.20
C ALA A 143 -8.43 -2.42 25.13
N PRO A 144 -9.29 -2.37 26.16
CA PRO A 144 -10.46 -1.48 26.17
C PRO A 144 -10.13 0.02 26.04
N ASN A 145 -8.89 0.42 26.33
CA ASN A 145 -8.37 1.77 26.18
C ASN A 145 -7.48 1.96 24.95
N ASP A 146 -7.48 1.02 23.99
CA ASP A 146 -6.73 1.18 22.74
C ASP A 146 -7.23 2.42 21.96
N PRO A 147 -6.35 3.34 21.51
CA PRO A 147 -6.77 4.58 20.86
C PRO A 147 -7.50 4.39 19.52
N ILE A 148 -7.34 3.24 18.84
CA ILE A 148 -7.90 2.97 17.51
C ILE A 148 -9.04 1.95 17.59
N PHE A 149 -8.79 0.80 18.23
CA PHE A 149 -9.68 -0.37 18.19
C PHE A 149 -10.59 -0.50 19.42
N SER A 150 -10.49 0.39 20.41
CA SER A 150 -11.49 0.48 21.48
C SER A 150 -12.84 1.03 20.98
N ASN A 151 -13.88 0.96 21.82
CA ASN A 151 -15.16 1.61 21.52
C ASN A 151 -15.02 3.12 21.27
N HIS A 152 -14.15 3.80 22.04
CA HIS A 152 -13.86 5.22 21.83
C HIS A 152 -13.17 5.46 20.48
N GLY A 153 -12.14 4.67 20.16
CA GLY A 153 -11.42 4.77 18.88
C GLY A 153 -12.31 4.49 17.67
N LYS A 154 -13.20 3.48 17.78
CA LYS A 154 -14.20 3.14 16.76
C LYS A 154 -15.16 4.28 16.45
N ILE A 155 -15.53 5.09 17.45
CA ILE A 155 -16.44 6.22 17.29
C ILE A 155 -15.70 7.47 16.78
N HIS A 156 -14.54 7.78 17.36
CA HIS A 156 -13.89 9.09 17.16
C HIS A 156 -12.72 9.11 16.19
N VAL A 157 -12.07 7.97 15.92
CA VAL A 157 -10.87 7.90 15.07
C VAL A 157 -11.15 7.14 13.78
N MET A 158 -11.85 6.01 13.88
CA MET A 158 -12.11 5.11 12.75
C MET A 158 -12.80 5.77 11.54
N PRO A 159 -13.74 6.73 11.68
CA PRO A 159 -14.33 7.41 10.53
C PRO A 159 -13.28 8.13 9.65
N PHE A 160 -12.27 8.74 10.27
CA PHE A 160 -11.20 9.45 9.54
C PHE A 160 -10.25 8.49 8.85
N ILE A 161 -9.92 7.37 9.51
CA ILE A 161 -9.14 6.27 8.91
C ILE A 161 -9.86 5.73 7.67
N LYS A 162 -11.16 5.41 7.79
CA LYS A 162 -11.96 4.90 6.67
C LYS A 162 -12.07 5.88 5.52
N ARG A 163 -12.15 7.19 5.79
CA ARG A 163 -12.11 8.22 4.75
C ARG A 163 -10.79 8.16 3.99
N ASP A 164 -9.67 8.12 4.70
CA ASP A 164 -8.34 8.09 4.08
C ASP A 164 -8.10 6.80 3.29
N MET A 165 -8.65 5.66 3.74
CA MET A 165 -8.63 4.38 3.00
C MET A 165 -9.34 4.44 1.63
N LEU A 166 -10.20 5.42 1.39
CA LEU A 166 -10.94 5.56 0.13
C LEU A 166 -10.26 6.53 -0.86
N MET A 167 -9.14 7.14 -0.48
CA MET A 167 -8.44 8.11 -1.32
C MET A 167 -7.59 7.41 -2.38
N LEU A 168 -7.65 7.91 -3.63
CA LEU A 168 -7.00 7.29 -4.78
C LEU A 168 -5.47 7.12 -4.62
N GLU A 169 -4.79 8.13 -4.09
CA GLU A 169 -3.34 8.09 -3.85
C GLU A 169 -2.95 7.31 -2.58
N ASN A 170 -3.92 6.74 -1.87
CA ASN A 170 -3.75 6.14 -0.55
C ASN A 170 -4.17 4.67 -0.54
N GLN A 171 -3.71 3.91 -1.56
CA GLN A 171 -4.13 2.54 -1.81
C GLN A 171 -2.96 1.55 -1.74
N LEU A 172 -3.32 0.30 -1.44
CA LEU A 172 -2.48 -0.88 -1.59
C LEU A 172 -3.00 -1.73 -2.76
N PRO A 173 -2.13 -2.42 -3.51
CA PRO A 173 -2.60 -3.41 -4.46
C PRO A 173 -3.39 -4.49 -3.72
N ILE A 174 -4.60 -4.81 -4.20
CA ILE A 174 -5.42 -5.89 -3.62
C ILE A 174 -4.66 -7.22 -3.44
N PRO A 175 -3.73 -7.64 -4.34
CA PRO A 175 -2.92 -8.83 -4.13
C PRO A 175 -2.11 -8.84 -2.82
N VAL A 176 -1.77 -7.68 -2.25
CA VAL A 176 -1.17 -7.59 -0.91
C VAL A 176 -2.09 -8.24 0.13
N LEU A 177 -3.36 -7.83 0.16
CA LEU A 177 -4.33 -8.32 1.14
C LEU A 177 -4.59 -9.82 0.96
N TYR A 178 -4.70 -10.30 -0.29
CA TYR A 178 -4.86 -11.72 -0.57
C TYR A 178 -3.66 -12.55 -0.11
N SER A 179 -2.44 -12.06 -0.35
CA SER A 179 -1.21 -12.75 0.04
C SER A 179 -1.09 -12.87 1.57
N LEU A 180 -1.46 -11.82 2.30
CA LEU A 180 -1.48 -11.81 3.77
C LEU A 180 -2.57 -12.75 4.32
N VAL A 181 -3.79 -12.67 3.81
CA VAL A 181 -4.91 -13.52 4.24
C VAL A 181 -4.65 -14.99 3.93
N ALA A 182 -4.02 -15.30 2.80
CA ALA A 182 -3.67 -16.67 2.44
C ALA A 182 -2.71 -17.30 3.47
N VAL A 183 -1.66 -16.58 3.89
CA VAL A 183 -0.72 -17.08 4.90
C VAL A 183 -1.40 -17.24 6.26
N ASP A 184 -2.23 -16.27 6.65
CA ASP A 184 -3.00 -16.30 7.89
C ASP A 184 -4.00 -17.48 7.92
N SER A 185 -4.66 -17.74 6.78
CA SER A 185 -5.67 -18.80 6.64
C SER A 185 -5.08 -20.18 6.36
N ASN A 186 -3.81 -20.31 5.95
CA ASN A 186 -3.10 -21.60 5.74
C ASN A 186 -2.83 -22.37 7.06
N GLY A 187 -3.72 -22.22 8.04
CA GLY A 187 -3.77 -22.94 9.31
C GLY A 187 -5.20 -23.28 9.76
N THR A 188 -6.23 -23.12 8.91
CA THR A 188 -7.56 -23.66 9.23
C THR A 188 -7.49 -25.18 9.30
N LYS A 189 -7.51 -25.67 10.55
CA LYS A 189 -8.03 -26.99 10.90
C LYS A 189 -9.52 -27.08 10.56
#